data_AF-A0A4U2Y336-F1
#
_entry.id   AF-A0A4U2Y336-F1
#
_cell.length_a   1.000
_cell.length_b   1.000
_cell.length_c   1.000
_cell.angle_alpha   90.00
_cell.angle_beta   90.00
_cell.angle_gamma   90.00
#
_symmetry.space_group_name_H-M   'P 1'
#
loop_
_entity.id
_entity.type
_entity.pdbx_description
1 polymer ?
#
loop_
_entity_poly.entity_id
_entity_poly.type
_entity_poly.pdbx_seq_one_letter_code
_entity_poly.pdbx_strand_id
1 'polypeptide(L)'
;MFIYAQLNNEDIVVGISQLSGKVDNDNMILINDLKVVMGSTYNRQTGEFTPPVISEPTPNEPQPTLEEMQAQTLLNTEVLIAMKNIGV
;
A
#
# COMPACT_ATOMS: atom_id res chain seq x y z
N MET A 1 -11.90 -6.64 28.09
CA MET A 1 -11.02 -5.69 27.38
C MET A 1 -11.72 -5.37 26.08
N PHE A 2 -11.94 -4.10 25.78
CA PHE A 2 -12.77 -3.66 24.64
C PHE A 2 -11.87 -3.03 23.58
N ILE A 3 -12.04 -3.41 22.32
CA ILE A 3 -11.27 -2.84 21.20
C ILE A 3 -12.23 -1.96 20.41
N TYR A 4 -11.81 -0.74 20.08
CA TYR A 4 -12.60 0.22 19.34
C TYR A 4 -11.86 0.68 18.09
N ALA A 5 -12.59 0.75 16.97
CA ALA A 5 -12.16 1.43 15.76
C ALA A 5 -12.52 2.91 15.88
N GLN A 6 -11.53 3.77 15.75
CA GLN A 6 -11.70 5.21 15.68
C GLN A 6 -11.95 5.61 14.22
N LEU A 7 -13.08 6.25 13.97
CA LEU A 7 -13.48 6.72 12.66
C LEU A 7 -13.19 8.21 12.50
N ASN A 8 -12.86 8.62 11.26
CA ASN A 8 -12.86 10.02 10.86
C ASN A 8 -14.26 10.46 10.38
N ASN A 9 -14.37 11.69 9.89
CA ASN A 9 -15.62 12.25 9.37
C ASN A 9 -16.16 11.55 8.10
N GLU A 10 -15.36 10.68 7.48
CA GLU A 10 -15.71 9.91 6.27
C GLU A 10 -15.99 8.43 6.60
N ASP A 11 -16.17 8.11 7.89
CA ASP A 11 -16.35 6.74 8.39
C ASP A 11 -15.19 5.79 8.05
N ILE A 12 -13.98 6.34 7.94
CA ILE A 12 -12.76 5.57 7.69
C ILE A 12 -12.02 5.34 9.02
N VAL A 13 -11.59 4.10 9.24
CA VAL A 13 -10.81 3.71 10.42
C VAL A 13 -9.42 4.34 10.37
N VAL A 14 -9.18 5.30 11.26
CA VAL A 14 -7.89 5.99 11.42
C VAL A 14 -7.08 5.47 12.62
N GLY A 15 -7.73 4.77 13.55
CA GLY A 15 -7.11 4.27 14.76
C GLY A 15 -7.82 3.05 15.35
N ILE A 16 -7.09 2.25 16.12
CA ILE A 16 -7.61 1.10 16.85
C ILE A 16 -7.10 1.24 18.28
N SER A 17 -8.02 1.37 19.22
CA SER A 17 -7.72 1.58 20.64
C SER A 17 -8.24 0.43 21.48
N GLN A 18 -7.43 -0.03 22.44
CA GLN A 18 -7.82 -1.05 23.40
C GLN A 18 -8.04 -0.40 24.76
N LEU A 19 -9.25 -0.54 25.30
CA LEU A 19 -9.68 0.12 26.52
C LEU A 19 -10.22 -0.89 27.54
N SER A 20 -10.03 -0.58 28.82
CA SER A 20 -10.52 -1.40 29.94
C SER A 20 -12.01 -1.18 30.24
N GLY A 21 -12.60 -0.07 29.77
CA GLY A 21 -13.99 0.30 29.99
C GLY A 21 -14.81 0.43 28.71
N LYS A 22 -16.14 0.51 28.87
CA LYS A 22 -17.06 0.80 27.77
C LYS A 22 -16.98 2.29 27.43
N VAL A 23 -16.72 2.60 26.17
CA VAL A 23 -16.79 3.97 25.64
C VAL A 23 -18.03 4.08 24.78
N ASP A 24 -18.81 5.12 25.04
CA ASP A 24 -19.99 5.48 24.27
C ASP A 24 -19.67 6.77 23.51
N ASN A 25 -19.14 6.60 22.30
CA ASN A 25 -18.78 7.71 21.42
C ASN A 25 -19.10 7.31 19.98
N ASP A 26 -19.73 8.21 19.24
CA ASP A 26 -20.19 7.99 17.88
C ASP A 26 -19.03 7.65 16.91
N ASN A 27 -17.83 8.16 17.19
CA ASN A 27 -16.64 7.90 16.38
C ASN A 27 -15.85 6.66 16.85
N MET A 28 -16.33 5.93 17.86
CA MET A 28 -15.66 4.74 18.41
C MET A 28 -16.57 3.52 18.31
N ILE A 29 -16.35 2.72 17.27
CA ILE A 29 -17.13 1.50 17.05
C ILE A 29 -16.45 0.31 17.71
N LEU A 30 -17.18 -0.41 18.56
CA LEU A 30 -16.68 -1.60 19.24
C LEU A 30 -16.45 -2.73 18.23
N ILE A 31 -15.22 -3.20 18.14
CA ILE A 31 -14.79 -4.32 17.30
C ILE A 31 -14.49 -5.52 18.20
N ASN A 32 -15.54 -6.27 18.52
CA ASN A 32 -15.43 -7.55 19.24
C ASN A 32 -15.05 -8.65 18.24
N ASP A 33 -13.75 -8.97 18.15
CA ASP A 33 -13.17 -10.02 17.29
C ASP A 33 -13.28 -9.82 15.77
N LEU A 34 -13.74 -8.65 15.31
CA LEU A 34 -13.70 -8.29 13.90
C LEU A 34 -12.25 -7.97 13.49
N LYS A 35 -11.76 -8.61 12.43
CA LYS A 35 -10.51 -8.23 11.75
C LYS A 35 -10.72 -6.93 10.99
N VAL A 36 -10.64 -5.82 11.70
CA VAL A 36 -10.63 -4.48 11.13
C VAL A 36 -9.20 -4.02 10.97
N VAL A 37 -8.90 -3.43 9.81
CA VAL A 37 -7.59 -2.87 9.48
C VAL A 37 -7.71 -1.36 9.32
N MET A 38 -6.58 -0.66 9.42
CA MET A 38 -6.54 0.77 9.13
C MET A 38 -6.94 1.03 7.69
N GLY A 39 -7.69 2.10 7.46
CA GLY A 39 -8.25 2.42 6.14
C GLY A 39 -9.50 1.62 5.78
N SER A 40 -9.96 0.70 6.64
CA SER A 40 -11.29 0.10 6.46
C SER A 40 -12.37 1.18 6.52
N THR A 41 -13.36 1.06 5.65
CA THR A 41 -14.55 1.93 5.66
C THR A 41 -15.65 1.27 6.47
N TYR A 42 -16.24 2.00 7.40
CA TYR A 42 -17.37 1.55 8.20
C TYR A 42 -18.67 1.99 7.55
N ASN A 43 -19.56 1.04 7.27
CA ASN A 43 -20.89 1.37 6.76
C ASN A 43 -21.87 1.50 7.93
N ARG A 44 -22.27 2.72 8.27
CA ARG A 44 -23.23 2.98 9.37
C ARG A 44 -24.62 2.37 9.13
N GLN A 45 -25.00 2.08 7.88
CA GLN A 45 -26.30 1.50 7.56
C GLN A 45 -26.33 -0.02 7.82
N THR A 46 -25.23 -0.71 7.51
CA THR A 46 -25.14 -2.18 7.67
C THR A 46 -24.42 -2.60 8.95
N GLY A 47 -23.63 -1.70 9.54
CA GLY A 47 -22.76 -1.98 10.68
C GLY A 47 -21.50 -2.77 10.31
N GLU A 48 -21.16 -2.87 9.03
CA GLU A 48 -20.04 -3.69 8.53
C GLU A 48 -18.80 -2.86 8.19
N PHE A 49 -17.63 -3.46 8.38
CA PHE A 49 -16.35 -2.90 7.96
C PHE A 49 -15.93 -3.50 6.63
N THR A 50 -15.68 -2.64 5.65
CA THR A 50 -15.13 -3.03 4.35
C THR A 50 -13.64 -2.76 4.35
N PRO A 51 -12.78 -3.75 4.06
CA PRO A 51 -11.34 -3.54 3.96
C PRO A 51 -11.01 -2.56 2.82
N PRO A 52 -9.92 -1.77 2.94
CA PRO A 52 -9.47 -0.94 1.84
C PRO A 52 -9.12 -1.82 0.64
N VAL A 53 -9.45 -1.35 -0.57
CA VAL A 53 -9.02 -2.01 -1.80
C VAL A 53 -7.51 -1.79 -1.93
N ILE A 54 -6.73 -2.80 -1.57
CA ILE A 54 -5.30 -2.81 -1.84
C ILE A 54 -5.18 -3.21 -3.31
N SER A 55 -4.89 -2.26 -4.19
CA SER A 55 -4.46 -2.59 -5.55
C SER A 55 -3.23 -3.48 -5.43
N GLU A 56 -3.29 -4.69 -5.98
CA GLU A 56 -2.13 -5.57 -6.08
C GLU A 56 -0.98 -4.76 -6.70
N PRO A 57 0.27 -4.91 -6.20
CA PRO A 57 1.40 -4.31 -6.88
C PRO A 57 1.39 -4.83 -8.31
N THR A 58 1.28 -3.92 -9.28
CA THR A 58 1.47 -4.26 -10.69
C THR A 58 2.77 -5.07 -10.81
N PRO A 59 2.77 -6.18 -11.57
CA PRO A 59 3.99 -6.94 -11.79
C PRO A 59 5.11 -5.98 -12.21
N ASN A 60 6.20 -5.93 -11.43
CA ASN A 60 7.37 -5.18 -11.84
C ASN A 60 7.77 -5.70 -13.22
N GLU A 61 7.99 -4.79 -14.17
CA GLU A 61 8.52 -5.16 -15.48
C GLU A 61 9.77 -6.04 -15.29
N PRO A 62 9.97 -7.06 -16.14
CA PRO A 62 11.14 -7.93 -16.01
C PRO A 62 12.40 -7.07 -16.03
N GLN A 63 13.16 -7.13 -14.93
CA GLN A 63 14.48 -6.49 -14.89
C GLN A 63 15.39 -7.20 -15.89
N PRO A 64 16.22 -6.44 -16.64
CA PRO A 64 17.18 -7.05 -17.55
C PRO A 64 18.12 -7.97 -16.78
N THR A 65 18.42 -9.13 -17.35
CA THR A 65 19.36 -10.08 -16.73
C THR A 65 20.77 -9.52 -16.73
N LEU A 66 21.67 -10.13 -15.94
CA LEU A 66 23.08 -9.72 -15.90
C LEU A 66 23.71 -9.82 -17.30
N GLU A 67 23.35 -10.85 -18.05
CA GLU A 67 23.81 -11.07 -19.42
C GLU A 67 23.36 -9.96 -20.36
N GLU A 68 22.09 -9.55 -20.28
CA GLU A 68 21.54 -8.44 -21.08
C GLU A 68 22.22 -7.12 -20.73
N MET A 69 22.48 -6.88 -19.45
CA MET A 69 23.19 -5.69 -18.98
C MET A 69 24.64 -5.64 -19.47
N GLN A 70 25.34 -6.78 -19.48
CA GLN A 70 26.69 -6.90 -20.02
C GLN A 70 26.72 -6.68 -21.54
N ALA A 71 25.78 -7.29 -22.27
CA ALA A 71 25.65 -7.11 -23.71
C ALA A 71 25.37 -5.64 -24.07
N GLN A 72 24.46 -4.99 -23.34
CA GLN A 72 24.15 -3.57 -23.52
C GLN A 72 25.37 -2.68 -23.22
N THR A 73 26.15 -3.01 -22.20
CA THR A 73 27.36 -2.27 -21.84
C THR A 73 28.42 -2.36 -22.94
N LEU A 74 28.63 -3.55 -23.50
CA LEU A 74 29.56 -3.76 -24.60
C LEU A 74 29.14 -2.97 -25.83
N LEU A 75 27.86 -3.06 -26.22
CA LEU A 75 27.31 -2.33 -27.35
C LEU A 75 27.45 -0.81 -27.17
N ASN A 76 27.09 -0.28 -26.00
CA ASN A 76 27.21 1.15 -25.71
C ASN A 76 28.67 1.63 -25.81
N THR A 77 29.61 0.79 -25.38
CA THR A 77 31.04 1.08 -25.47
C THR A 77 31.51 1.16 -26.92
N GLU A 78 31.12 0.21 -27.76
CA GLU A 78 31.47 0.23 -29.19
C GLU A 78 30.89 1.45 -29.90
N VAL A 79 29.65 1.81 -29.58
CA VAL A 79 29.00 3.02 -30.13
C VAL A 79 29.74 4.28 -29.71
N LEU A 80 30.12 4.42 -28.43
CA LEU A 80 30.88 5.57 -27.95
C LEU A 80 32.25 5.69 -28.64
N ILE A 81 32.93 4.56 -28.84
CA ILE A 81 34.22 4.53 -29.53
C ILE A 81 34.05 4.94 -31.00
N ALA A 82 33.01 4.43 -31.67
CA ALA A 82 32.71 4.80 -33.05
C ALA A 82 32.41 6.30 -33.19
N MET A 83 31.57 6.85 -32.30
CA MET A 83 31.27 8.29 -32.23
C MET A 83 32.53 9.12 -32.02
N LYS A 84 33.39 8.72 -31.08
CA LYS A 84 34.68 9.38 -30.81
C LYS A 84 35.58 9.36 -32.06
N ASN A 85 35.58 8.27 -32.82
CA ASN A 85 36.43 8.12 -34.00
C ASN A 85 35.93 8.92 -35.22
N ILE A 86 34.63 9.21 -35.31
CA ILE A 86 34.04 10.01 -36.39
C ILE A 86 33.94 11.51 -36.04
N GLY A 87 34.35 11.92 -34.84
CA GLY A 87 34.54 13.32 -34.46
C GLY A 87 33.26 14.13 -34.21
N VAL A 88 32.19 13.48 -33.74
CA VAL A 88 31.02 14.16 -33.15
C VAL A 88 31.22 14.45 -31.67
#